data_AF-A0A292PIW8-F1
#
_entry.id   AF-A0A292PIW8-F1
#
_cell.length_a   1.000
_cell.length_b   1.000
_cell.length_c   1.000
_cell.angle_alpha   90.00
_cell.angle_beta   90.00
_cell.angle_gamma   90.00
#
_symmetry.space_group_name_H-M   'P 1'
#
loop_
_entity.id
_entity.type
_entity.pdbx_description
1 polymer ?
#
loop_
_entity_poly.entity_id
_entity_poly.type
_entity_poly.pdbx_seq_one_letter_code
_entity_poly.pdbx_strand_id
1 'polypeptide(L)'
;LNALLYPALGTTTVYSHTKKDIDFLAVLEASRDPRHGETGWIVQLWYQEPGGVWQSADFSPANSLKSPILPTSIPPNITRTHYSLRLSYQNSHAIQFTLRLRSILEEHAPWIWCKEQTGLDDGRVIFLDPSAGLPKFECLFGGPDSNVIAKCAKSQVPGVGLFDVTAPALPITDSSSTTSLGIPVDLDRYYALVKLSSPWMGPRQGSSHFTIDLDGLLIGFLRSDGNHVVVLPVSGINDCTTYVCSEAGKVLLKTRNDAGNFQHHRAIVAIGWKYQEAVNAAFYRARELIRSLTPPSPIEHLVPTPSWHETWYDGLAYCTWNGLGRELSEERILSALQDLADNAIYVTSLIIDDNWQSLRDGSRWDRFEANSNFPRGLGHTTSEIRRRFKSVRHIAVWHSLFGYWDGIAPGGWIDANYKCINVKWRKGNDICVVDASDVARMYNDFYGFLSKNGIDSVKCDAQYGIDDFDDATVRRSLGPAYQEAFKMNSIKYFSRRVIYCMAHVPYIFFRALLPHDASPVLFRNSDDFFPDVPSSHVWHVFANSMNNIYSSNLNCLPDWDMFQSA
;
A
#
# COMPACT_ATOMS: atom_id res chain seq x y z
N LEU A 1 -1.46 32.13 -11.68
CA LEU A 1 -2.53 32.21 -10.68
C LEU A 1 -2.94 30.79 -10.37
N ASN A 2 -2.94 30.40 -9.11
CA ASN A 2 -3.36 29.09 -8.64
C ASN A 2 -4.45 29.27 -7.58
N ALA A 3 -5.50 28.47 -7.63
CA ALA A 3 -6.62 28.56 -6.71
C ALA A 3 -6.93 27.18 -6.13
N LEU A 4 -6.94 27.09 -4.81
CA LEU A 4 -7.31 25.89 -4.06
C LEU A 4 -8.66 26.14 -3.38
N LEU A 5 -9.49 25.10 -3.32
CA LEU A 5 -10.80 25.15 -2.69
C LEU A 5 -10.97 23.98 -1.72
N TYR A 6 -11.63 24.22 -0.60
CA TYR A 6 -12.23 23.21 0.25
C TYR A 6 -13.71 23.55 0.47
N PRO A 7 -14.65 22.60 0.34
CA PRO A 7 -14.49 21.26 -0.22
C PRO A 7 -13.85 21.27 -1.63
N ALA A 8 -13.01 20.28 -1.92
CA ALA A 8 -12.18 20.30 -3.12
C ALA A 8 -12.99 20.07 -4.41
N LEU A 9 -12.50 20.67 -5.51
CA LEU A 9 -12.97 20.37 -6.86
C LEU A 9 -12.55 18.95 -7.26
N GLY A 10 -13.24 18.37 -8.24
CA GLY A 10 -12.96 17.04 -8.77
C GLY A 10 -13.26 15.89 -7.80
N THR A 11 -13.84 16.17 -6.62
CA THR A 11 -14.20 15.17 -5.60
C THR A 11 -15.59 15.39 -5.01
N THR A 12 -16.07 14.41 -4.25
CA THR A 12 -17.32 14.49 -3.49
C THR A 12 -17.00 14.54 -2.00
N THR A 13 -17.56 15.52 -1.30
CA THR A 13 -17.42 15.69 0.15
C THR A 13 -18.74 15.39 0.86
N VAL A 14 -18.67 14.56 1.89
CA VAL A 14 -19.84 14.18 2.69
C VAL A 14 -19.99 15.14 3.86
N TYR A 15 -21.18 15.74 3.99
CA TYR A 15 -21.57 16.57 5.12
C TYR A 15 -22.63 15.85 5.98
N SER A 16 -22.71 16.19 7.26
CA SER A 16 -23.81 15.72 8.10
C SER A 16 -25.10 16.47 7.73
N HIS A 17 -26.22 15.75 7.60
CA HIS A 17 -27.55 16.34 7.39
C HIS A 17 -27.97 17.32 8.50
N THR A 18 -27.34 17.25 9.68
CA THR A 18 -27.65 18.15 10.81
C THR A 18 -27.03 19.55 10.65
N LYS A 19 -26.05 19.71 9.75
CA LYS A 19 -25.42 21.01 9.50
C LYS A 19 -26.32 21.85 8.59
N LYS A 20 -26.61 23.08 9.03
CA LYS A 20 -27.40 24.06 8.28
C LYS A 20 -26.58 24.94 7.33
N ASP A 21 -25.25 24.91 7.49
CA ASP A 21 -24.32 25.71 6.71
C ASP A 21 -23.19 24.82 6.18
N ILE A 22 -22.75 25.13 4.96
CA ILE A 22 -21.58 24.52 4.32
C ILE A 22 -20.46 25.56 4.32
N ASP A 23 -19.34 25.23 4.97
CA ASP A 23 -18.18 26.11 5.01
C ASP A 23 -17.30 25.84 3.78
N PHE A 24 -17.04 26.88 3.00
CA PHE A 24 -16.10 26.88 1.89
C PHE A 24 -14.89 27.76 2.22
N LEU A 25 -13.70 27.27 1.88
CA LEU A 25 -12.42 27.97 2.01
C LEU A 25 -11.73 27.98 0.65
N ALA A 26 -11.41 29.15 0.13
CA ALA A 26 -10.58 29.31 -1.06
C ALA A 26 -9.23 29.95 -0.71
N VAL A 27 -8.16 29.47 -1.33
CA VAL A 27 -6.82 30.05 -1.24
C VAL A 27 -6.35 30.40 -2.63
N LEU A 28 -5.98 31.67 -2.83
CA LEU A 28 -5.49 32.19 -4.09
C LEU A 28 -3.99 32.47 -3.98
N GLU A 29 -3.21 31.89 -4.89
CA GLU A 29 -1.79 32.12 -5.05
C GLU A 29 -1.53 32.85 -6.37
N ALA A 30 -1.03 34.08 -6.27
CA ALA A 30 -0.70 34.93 -7.41
C ALA A 30 0.78 35.33 -7.37
N SER A 31 1.35 35.65 -8.52
CA SER A 31 2.67 36.30 -8.56
C SER A 31 2.58 37.63 -7.80
N ARG A 32 3.63 38.01 -7.06
CA ARG A 32 3.78 39.34 -6.46
C ARG A 32 3.81 40.39 -7.57
N ASP A 33 2.65 40.88 -7.94
CA ASP A 33 2.47 42.05 -8.78
C ASP A 33 2.03 43.22 -7.88
N PRO A 34 2.78 44.32 -7.78
CA PRO A 34 2.40 45.46 -6.94
C PRO A 34 1.07 46.11 -7.34
N ARG A 35 0.50 45.81 -8.52
CA ARG A 35 -0.85 46.22 -8.92
C ARG A 35 -1.95 45.38 -8.26
N HIS A 36 -1.62 44.14 -7.90
CA HIS A 36 -2.53 43.20 -7.24
C HIS A 36 -2.26 43.26 -5.73
N GLY A 37 -2.82 44.28 -5.06
CA GLY A 37 -2.81 44.35 -3.59
C GLY A 37 -3.54 43.17 -2.93
N GLU A 38 -3.65 43.17 -1.59
CA GLU A 38 -4.17 42.03 -0.81
C GLU A 38 -5.59 41.54 -1.19
N THR A 39 -6.41 42.37 -1.84
CA THR A 39 -7.83 42.06 -2.14
C THR A 39 -8.25 42.35 -3.61
N GLY A 40 -7.37 42.16 -4.58
CA GLY A 40 -7.61 42.47 -6.01
C GLY A 40 -8.56 41.53 -6.78
N TRP A 41 -9.28 40.63 -6.11
CA TRP A 41 -10.06 39.58 -6.76
C TRP A 41 -11.46 39.45 -6.16
N ILE A 42 -12.47 39.35 -7.03
CA ILE A 42 -13.77 38.78 -6.69
C ILE A 42 -13.64 37.27 -6.83
N VAL A 43 -13.99 36.55 -5.76
CA VAL A 43 -13.98 35.08 -5.71
C VAL A 43 -15.39 34.61 -5.42
N GLN A 44 -15.93 33.75 -6.28
CA GLN A 44 -17.32 33.30 -6.22
C GLN A 44 -17.41 31.78 -6.28
N LEU A 45 -18.22 31.23 -5.38
CA LEU A 45 -18.74 29.88 -5.53
C LEU A 45 -19.85 29.95 -6.58
N TRP A 46 -19.76 29.14 -7.61
CA TRP A 46 -20.84 28.92 -8.55
C TRP A 46 -21.40 27.53 -8.27
N TYR A 47 -22.67 27.39 -7.92
CA TYR A 47 -23.24 26.11 -7.45
C TYR A 47 -24.68 25.88 -7.91
N GLN A 48 -25.13 24.63 -7.89
CA GLN A 48 -26.51 24.24 -8.21
C GLN A 48 -26.96 22.99 -7.45
N GLU A 49 -28.27 22.86 -7.25
CA GLU A 49 -28.93 21.58 -6.92
C GLU A 49 -29.08 20.72 -8.20
N PRO A 50 -29.32 19.40 -8.08
CA PRO A 50 -29.41 18.51 -9.24
C PRO A 50 -30.62 18.88 -10.10
N GLY A 51 -30.38 19.21 -11.37
CA GLY A 51 -31.43 19.69 -12.28
C GLY A 51 -31.90 21.13 -12.02
N GLY A 52 -31.24 21.85 -11.10
CA GLY A 52 -31.52 23.26 -10.80
C GLY A 52 -30.82 24.24 -11.74
N VAL A 53 -30.97 25.53 -11.45
CA VAL A 53 -30.25 26.62 -12.13
C VAL A 53 -29.04 27.01 -11.28
N TRP A 54 -27.90 27.25 -11.93
CA TRP A 54 -26.69 27.72 -11.26
C TRP A 54 -26.86 29.09 -10.59
N GLN A 55 -26.28 29.22 -9.41
CA GLN A 55 -26.31 30.40 -8.55
C GLN A 55 -24.88 30.80 -8.13
N SER A 56 -24.68 32.06 -7.75
CA SER A 56 -23.41 32.55 -7.19
C SER A 56 -23.52 32.87 -5.71
N ALA A 57 -22.47 32.57 -4.95
CA ALA A 57 -22.24 33.09 -3.62
C ALA A 57 -20.83 33.72 -3.52
N ASP A 58 -20.74 34.92 -2.99
CA ASP A 58 -19.49 35.67 -2.85
C ASP A 58 -18.68 35.21 -1.65
N PHE A 59 -17.39 34.95 -1.86
CA PHE A 59 -16.47 34.77 -0.75
C PHE A 59 -16.04 36.12 -0.16
N SER A 60 -15.74 36.10 1.15
CA SER A 60 -15.14 37.24 1.85
C SER A 60 -13.68 36.97 2.19
N PRO A 61 -12.77 37.96 2.13
CA PRO A 61 -11.39 37.82 2.61
C PRO A 61 -11.35 37.35 4.07
N ALA A 62 -10.41 36.44 4.38
CA ALA A 62 -10.24 35.86 5.71
C ALA A 62 -8.82 36.07 6.24
N ASN A 63 -8.70 36.52 7.49
CA ASN A 63 -7.42 36.71 8.17
C ASN A 63 -6.88 35.36 8.64
N SER A 64 -5.93 34.81 7.86
CA SER A 64 -5.13 33.61 8.16
C SER A 64 -5.91 32.49 8.86
N LEU A 65 -6.62 31.67 8.08
CA LEU A 65 -7.06 30.38 8.59
C LEU A 65 -5.84 29.48 8.76
N LYS A 66 -5.78 28.71 9.86
CA LYS A 66 -4.94 27.51 9.95
C LYS A 66 -5.44 26.53 8.89
N SER A 67 -5.10 26.80 7.63
CA SER A 67 -5.53 25.99 6.51
C SER A 67 -4.79 24.66 6.61
N PRO A 68 -5.49 23.52 6.67
CA PRO A 68 -4.85 22.21 6.59
C PRO A 68 -4.24 21.92 5.20
N ILE A 69 -4.34 22.87 4.26
CA ILE A 69 -4.19 22.63 2.82
C ILE A 69 -2.78 22.98 2.31
N LEU A 70 -1.98 23.79 3.03
CA LEU A 70 -0.71 24.28 2.48
C LEU A 70 0.45 24.36 3.50
N PRO A 71 1.70 24.18 3.04
CA PRO A 71 2.90 24.46 3.84
C PRO A 71 2.94 25.93 4.27
N THR A 72 3.55 26.17 5.43
CA THR A 72 3.75 27.51 6.00
C THR A 72 4.72 28.38 5.21
N SER A 73 5.63 27.80 4.42
CA SER A 73 6.57 28.54 3.58
C SER A 73 5.92 28.99 2.26
N ILE A 74 5.86 30.31 2.05
CA ILE A 74 5.42 30.92 0.79
C ILE A 74 6.67 31.32 -0.01
N PRO A 75 6.82 30.92 -1.28
CA PRO A 75 7.90 31.41 -2.13
C PRO A 75 7.94 32.95 -2.16
N PRO A 76 9.13 33.57 -2.17
CA PRO A 76 9.27 35.03 -1.98
C PRO A 76 8.57 35.87 -3.07
N ASN A 77 8.22 35.27 -4.21
CA ASN A 77 7.55 35.87 -5.35
C ASN A 77 6.04 35.56 -5.44
N ILE A 78 5.44 34.91 -4.44
CA ILE A 78 4.01 34.56 -4.43
C ILE A 78 3.29 35.30 -3.31
N THR A 79 2.11 35.84 -3.61
CA THR A 79 1.14 36.31 -2.60
C THR A 79 0.06 35.25 -2.40
N ARG A 80 -0.28 34.96 -1.15
CA ARG A 80 -1.34 34.02 -0.78
C ARG A 80 -2.46 34.74 -0.05
N THR A 81 -3.65 34.76 -0.65
CA THR A 81 -4.85 35.38 -0.05
C THR A 81 -5.86 34.29 0.30
N HIS A 82 -6.49 34.40 1.47
CA HIS A 82 -7.48 33.45 1.96
C HIS A 82 -8.88 34.05 1.89
N TYR A 83 -9.85 33.22 1.55
CA TYR A 83 -11.23 33.58 1.32
C TYR A 83 -12.14 32.56 1.99
N SER A 84 -13.17 33.00 2.72
CA SER A 84 -14.16 32.12 3.34
C SER A 84 -15.57 32.47 2.90
N LEU A 85 -16.40 31.44 2.73
CA LEU A 85 -17.83 31.54 2.46
C LEU A 85 -18.55 30.56 3.38
N ARG A 86 -19.62 31.01 4.02
CA ARG A 86 -20.57 30.14 4.72
C ARG A 86 -21.88 30.15 3.96
N LEU A 87 -22.17 29.05 3.27
CA LEU A 87 -23.38 28.90 2.48
C LEU A 87 -24.49 28.30 3.35
N SER A 88 -25.49 29.10 3.71
CA SER A 88 -26.68 28.58 4.40
C SER A 88 -27.53 27.75 3.45
N TYR A 89 -27.67 26.47 3.78
CA TYR A 89 -28.33 25.48 2.94
C TYR A 89 -29.11 24.52 3.82
N GLN A 90 -30.44 24.65 3.77
CA GLN A 90 -31.35 23.89 4.64
C GLN A 90 -31.84 22.57 4.01
N ASN A 91 -31.71 22.44 2.69
CA ASN A 91 -32.06 21.23 1.98
C ASN A 91 -30.94 20.18 2.18
N SER A 92 -31.28 18.90 2.16
CA SER A 92 -30.29 17.81 2.22
C SER A 92 -30.00 17.22 0.82
N HIS A 93 -30.36 17.95 -0.25
CA HIS A 93 -30.06 17.53 -1.62
C HIS A 93 -28.60 17.79 -1.96
N ALA A 94 -28.01 16.90 -2.75
CA ALA A 94 -26.63 17.07 -3.21
C ALA A 94 -26.41 18.40 -3.94
N ILE A 95 -25.25 19.04 -3.75
CA ILE A 95 -24.88 20.28 -4.43
C ILE A 95 -23.70 20.01 -5.35
N GLN A 96 -23.73 20.52 -6.57
CA GLN A 96 -22.57 20.60 -7.45
C GLN A 96 -22.04 22.04 -7.45
N PHE A 97 -20.72 22.22 -7.39
CA PHE A 97 -20.13 23.55 -7.31
C PHE A 97 -18.79 23.64 -8.05
N THR A 98 -18.46 24.85 -8.49
CA THR A 98 -17.16 25.22 -9.06
C THR A 98 -16.72 26.58 -8.51
N LEU A 99 -15.47 26.95 -8.76
CA LEU A 99 -14.89 28.23 -8.35
C LEU A 99 -14.63 29.09 -9.57
N ARG A 100 -15.11 30.34 -9.53
CA ARG A 100 -14.74 31.35 -10.51
C ARG A 100 -14.21 32.60 -9.83
N LEU A 101 -13.34 33.29 -10.54
CA LEU A 101 -12.66 34.48 -10.02
C LEU A 101 -12.47 35.52 -11.11
N ARG A 102 -12.47 36.81 -10.73
CA ARG A 102 -12.31 37.93 -11.65
C ARG A 102 -11.52 39.04 -10.98
N SER A 103 -10.59 39.64 -11.74
CA SER A 103 -9.85 40.82 -11.28
C SER A 103 -10.80 42.01 -11.14
N ILE A 104 -10.66 42.78 -10.05
CA ILE A 104 -11.38 44.05 -9.89
C ILE A 104 -10.65 45.24 -10.52
N LEU A 105 -9.43 45.01 -11.03
CA LEU A 105 -8.57 46.05 -11.58
C LEU A 105 -8.91 46.40 -13.04
N GLU A 106 -9.71 45.56 -13.70
CA GLU A 106 -10.12 45.72 -15.09
C GLU A 106 -11.65 45.80 -15.15
N GLU A 107 -12.18 46.89 -15.72
CA GLU A 107 -13.62 47.20 -15.71
C GLU A 107 -14.48 46.14 -16.41
N HIS A 108 -13.87 45.27 -17.23
CA HIS A 108 -14.52 44.16 -17.92
C HIS A 108 -13.69 42.87 -17.96
N ALA A 109 -12.92 42.58 -16.89
CA ALA A 109 -12.17 41.32 -16.84
C ALA A 109 -13.10 40.10 -17.08
N PRO A 110 -12.70 39.13 -17.91
CA PRO A 110 -13.45 37.90 -18.06
C PRO A 110 -13.42 37.09 -16.76
N TRP A 111 -14.42 36.24 -16.55
CA TRP A 111 -14.37 35.25 -15.48
C TRP A 111 -13.32 34.21 -15.79
N ILE A 112 -12.48 33.92 -14.80
CA ILE A 112 -11.56 32.80 -14.80
C ILE A 112 -12.25 31.66 -14.05
N TRP A 113 -12.43 30.53 -14.72
CA TRP A 113 -13.03 29.34 -14.14
C TRP A 113 -11.94 28.37 -13.71
N CYS A 114 -11.95 27.96 -12.44
CA CYS A 114 -10.91 27.06 -11.92
C CYS A 114 -10.92 25.71 -12.63
N LYS A 115 -12.11 25.19 -12.98
CA LYS A 115 -12.26 23.96 -13.78
C LYS A 115 -11.51 24.03 -15.12
N GLU A 116 -11.55 25.18 -15.79
CA GLU A 116 -10.85 25.37 -17.07
C GLU A 116 -9.33 25.50 -16.88
N GLN A 117 -8.88 26.10 -15.77
CA GLN A 117 -7.45 26.25 -15.47
C GLN A 117 -6.78 24.97 -15.00
N THR A 118 -7.45 24.19 -14.16
CA THR A 118 -6.88 22.99 -13.52
C THR A 118 -7.22 21.71 -14.28
N GLY A 119 -8.25 21.73 -15.14
CA GLY A 119 -8.81 20.52 -15.75
C GLY A 119 -9.58 19.63 -14.78
N LEU A 120 -9.80 20.07 -13.53
CA LEU A 120 -10.56 19.32 -12.53
C LEU A 120 -12.07 19.49 -12.76
N ASP A 121 -12.81 18.40 -12.58
CA ASP A 121 -14.28 18.44 -12.58
C ASP A 121 -14.85 19.28 -11.43
N ASP A 122 -16.15 19.53 -11.49
CA ASP A 122 -16.85 20.24 -10.41
C ASP A 122 -16.76 19.45 -9.09
N GLY A 123 -16.74 20.18 -7.99
CA GLY A 123 -16.89 19.59 -6.67
C GLY A 123 -18.34 19.22 -6.40
N ARG A 124 -18.54 18.24 -5.51
CA ARG A 124 -19.88 17.83 -5.07
C ARG A 124 -19.95 17.77 -3.55
N VAL A 125 -21.06 18.22 -2.98
CA VAL A 125 -21.44 17.96 -1.58
C VAL A 125 -22.62 17.01 -1.56
N ILE A 126 -22.56 15.96 -0.74
CA ILE A 126 -23.70 15.09 -0.43
C ILE A 126 -23.90 15.01 1.08
N PHE A 127 -25.07 14.58 1.51
CA PHE A 127 -25.47 14.62 2.91
C PHE A 127 -25.72 13.22 3.45
N LEU A 128 -25.09 12.93 4.59
CA LEU A 128 -25.28 11.70 5.34
C LEU A 128 -26.28 11.93 6.48
N ASP A 129 -27.26 11.03 6.57
CA ASP A 129 -28.17 10.91 7.71
C ASP A 129 -27.89 9.68 8.58
N PRO A 130 -27.13 9.83 9.68
CA PRO A 130 -26.90 8.75 10.65
C PRO A 130 -28.19 8.16 11.25
N SER A 131 -29.28 8.93 11.31
CA SER A 131 -30.54 8.48 11.91
C SER A 131 -31.33 7.52 11.00
N ALA A 132 -31.07 7.55 9.69
CA ALA A 132 -31.64 6.61 8.73
C ALA A 132 -31.11 5.17 8.91
N GLY A 133 -30.06 4.99 9.70
CA GLY A 133 -29.40 3.70 9.91
C GLY A 133 -28.54 3.28 8.71
N LEU A 134 -27.94 2.10 8.80
CA LEU A 134 -27.11 1.56 7.73
C LEU A 134 -27.95 0.72 6.76
N PRO A 135 -27.73 0.86 5.44
CA PRO A 135 -28.33 -0.02 4.44
C PRO A 135 -28.08 -1.50 4.71
N LYS A 136 -29.07 -2.34 4.39
CA LYS A 136 -28.92 -3.80 4.39
C LYS A 136 -28.11 -4.27 3.18
N PHE A 137 -27.59 -5.50 3.22
CA PHE A 137 -26.76 -6.06 2.14
C PHE A 137 -27.46 -6.03 0.77
N GLU A 138 -28.74 -6.32 0.72
CA GLU A 138 -29.54 -6.37 -0.52
C GLU A 138 -29.69 -5.00 -1.18
N CYS A 139 -29.42 -3.92 -0.45
CA CYS A 139 -29.44 -2.55 -0.96
C CYS A 139 -28.05 -2.07 -1.43
N LEU A 140 -26.99 -2.87 -1.23
CA LEU A 140 -25.62 -2.49 -1.58
C LEU A 140 -25.30 -2.81 -3.04
N PHE A 141 -25.84 -3.92 -3.54
CA PHE A 141 -25.56 -4.43 -4.88
C PHE A 141 -26.83 -4.90 -5.59
N GLY A 142 -26.99 -4.49 -6.85
CA GLY A 142 -28.09 -4.89 -7.72
C GLY A 142 -27.77 -6.19 -8.46
N GLY A 143 -28.60 -7.21 -8.27
CA GLY A 143 -28.49 -8.50 -8.95
C GLY A 143 -27.27 -9.34 -8.57
N PRO A 144 -27.05 -9.65 -7.27
CA PRO A 144 -26.08 -10.68 -6.88
C PRO A 144 -26.44 -12.05 -7.47
N ASP A 145 -25.44 -12.92 -7.66
CA ASP A 145 -25.71 -14.31 -8.01
C ASP A 145 -26.49 -15.02 -6.88
N SER A 146 -27.35 -15.97 -7.24
CA SER A 146 -28.26 -16.64 -6.30
C SER A 146 -27.56 -17.51 -5.24
N ASN A 147 -26.30 -17.86 -5.46
CA ASN A 147 -25.46 -18.65 -4.54
C ASN A 147 -24.64 -17.78 -3.57
N VAL A 148 -24.72 -16.44 -3.66
CA VAL A 148 -24.08 -15.52 -2.72
C VAL A 148 -24.85 -15.50 -1.41
N ILE A 149 -24.14 -15.80 -0.32
CA ILE A 149 -24.67 -15.77 1.04
C ILE A 149 -23.95 -14.66 1.79
N ALA A 150 -24.69 -13.65 2.24
CA ALA A 150 -24.21 -12.59 3.11
C ALA A 150 -24.78 -12.77 4.52
N LYS A 151 -23.92 -12.95 5.52
CA LYS A 151 -24.32 -13.08 6.93
C LYS A 151 -23.86 -11.87 7.72
N CYS A 152 -24.78 -11.24 8.44
CA CYS A 152 -24.43 -10.15 9.35
C CYS A 152 -23.38 -10.61 10.36
N ALA A 153 -22.33 -9.81 10.53
CA ALA A 153 -21.29 -10.00 11.53
C ALA A 153 -21.29 -8.81 12.51
N LYS A 154 -20.82 -9.05 13.74
CA LYS A 154 -20.69 -7.99 14.74
C LYS A 154 -19.47 -7.14 14.43
N SER A 155 -19.67 -5.83 14.31
CA SER A 155 -18.57 -4.86 14.20
C SER A 155 -18.01 -4.50 15.57
N GLN A 156 -16.68 -4.38 15.65
CA GLN A 156 -15.98 -3.75 16.78
C GLN A 156 -15.88 -2.22 16.63
N VAL A 157 -16.20 -1.69 15.44
CA VAL A 157 -16.15 -0.25 15.14
C VAL A 157 -17.58 0.31 15.18
N PRO A 158 -17.88 1.28 16.05
CA PRO A 158 -19.19 1.92 16.10
C PRO A 158 -19.58 2.55 14.76
N GLY A 159 -20.86 2.50 14.41
CA GLY A 159 -21.36 3.09 13.16
C GLY A 159 -20.98 2.32 11.90
N VAL A 160 -20.47 1.09 12.03
CA VAL A 160 -20.14 0.21 10.91
C VAL A 160 -20.92 -1.09 10.98
N GLY A 161 -21.57 -1.46 9.86
CA GLY A 161 -22.21 -2.74 9.63
C GLY A 161 -21.26 -3.66 8.87
N LEU A 162 -21.29 -4.96 9.18
CA LEU A 162 -20.43 -5.96 8.56
C LEU A 162 -21.24 -7.15 8.04
N PHE A 163 -20.80 -7.67 6.90
CA PHE A 163 -21.32 -8.89 6.31
C PHE A 163 -20.16 -9.82 5.94
N ASP A 164 -20.19 -11.05 6.45
CA ASP A 164 -19.35 -12.13 5.92
C ASP A 164 -20.04 -12.67 4.67
N VAL A 165 -19.39 -12.50 3.52
CA VAL A 165 -19.92 -12.92 2.22
C VAL A 165 -19.20 -14.17 1.75
N THR A 166 -19.98 -15.19 1.38
CA THR A 166 -19.47 -16.46 0.87
C THR A 166 -20.27 -16.99 -0.31
N ALA A 167 -19.60 -17.66 -1.23
CA ALA A 167 -20.24 -18.47 -2.29
C ALA A 167 -19.36 -19.69 -2.61
N PRO A 168 -19.89 -20.78 -3.18
CA PRO A 168 -19.09 -21.96 -3.54
C PRO A 168 -18.00 -21.63 -4.58
N ALA A 169 -16.75 -22.03 -4.31
CA ALA A 169 -15.64 -21.99 -5.26
C ALA A 169 -15.26 -23.42 -5.68
N LEU A 170 -15.14 -23.65 -6.98
CA LEU A 170 -14.85 -24.97 -7.55
C LEU A 170 -13.44 -25.43 -7.17
N PRO A 171 -13.20 -26.75 -7.00
CA PRO A 171 -11.86 -27.32 -6.84
C PRO A 171 -11.01 -27.16 -8.11
N ILE A 172 -9.68 -27.26 -7.93
CA ILE A 172 -8.59 -27.18 -8.93
C ILE A 172 -9.02 -27.41 -10.39
N THR A 173 -8.78 -26.39 -11.23
CA THR A 173 -8.61 -26.49 -12.68
C THR A 173 -7.66 -25.40 -13.21
N ASP A 174 -6.50 -25.15 -12.60
CA ASP A 174 -5.51 -24.13 -13.03
C ASP A 174 -6.07 -22.71 -13.32
N SER A 175 -7.28 -22.44 -12.85
CA SER A 175 -8.10 -21.29 -13.20
C SER A 175 -8.90 -20.87 -11.98
N SER A 176 -9.24 -19.59 -11.94
CA SER A 176 -10.09 -19.04 -10.89
C SER A 176 -11.56 -19.20 -11.25
N SER A 177 -12.42 -19.50 -10.27
CA SER A 177 -13.85 -19.30 -10.42
C SER A 177 -14.23 -17.85 -10.10
N THR A 178 -15.41 -17.42 -10.53
CA THR A 178 -15.97 -16.09 -10.23
C THR A 178 -17.41 -16.20 -9.71
N THR A 179 -17.80 -15.27 -8.84
CA THR A 179 -19.21 -15.04 -8.46
C THR A 179 -19.47 -13.54 -8.40
N SER A 180 -20.64 -13.10 -8.83
CA SER A 180 -21.04 -11.70 -8.86
C SER A 180 -21.74 -11.28 -7.56
N LEU A 181 -21.20 -10.25 -6.91
CA LEU A 181 -21.91 -9.53 -5.84
C LEU A 181 -23.00 -8.61 -6.43
N GLY A 182 -22.91 -8.25 -7.71
CA GLY A 182 -23.86 -7.38 -8.41
C GLY A 182 -23.27 -6.01 -8.73
N ILE A 183 -24.12 -5.11 -9.27
CA ILE A 183 -23.74 -3.73 -9.61
C ILE A 183 -23.84 -2.87 -8.35
N PRO A 184 -22.81 -2.10 -7.95
CA PRO A 184 -22.91 -1.18 -6.82
C PRO A 184 -24.10 -0.23 -6.95
N VAL A 185 -24.99 -0.25 -5.97
CA VAL A 185 -26.17 0.62 -5.94
C VAL A 185 -25.77 1.99 -5.41
N ASP A 186 -26.32 3.04 -6.02
CA ASP A 186 -26.10 4.44 -5.64
C ASP A 186 -24.64 4.91 -5.71
N LEU A 187 -23.81 4.27 -6.55
CA LEU A 187 -22.39 4.59 -6.70
C LEU A 187 -22.16 6.05 -7.13
N ASP A 188 -21.49 6.82 -6.27
CA ASP A 188 -20.98 8.16 -6.60
C ASP A 188 -19.54 8.07 -7.11
N ARG A 189 -18.64 7.55 -6.25
CA ARG A 189 -17.20 7.40 -6.53
C ARG A 189 -16.66 6.10 -5.95
N TYR A 190 -15.63 5.54 -6.56
CA TYR A 190 -14.92 4.40 -6.01
C TYR A 190 -13.42 4.58 -6.03
N TYR A 191 -12.77 3.84 -5.15
CA TYR A 191 -11.34 3.58 -5.16
C TYR A 191 -11.12 2.07 -5.10
N ALA A 192 -9.99 1.61 -5.62
CA ALA A 192 -9.55 0.24 -5.48
C ALA A 192 -8.03 0.19 -5.33
N LEU A 193 -7.55 -0.85 -4.66
CA LEU A 193 -6.15 -1.23 -4.65
C LEU A 193 -6.05 -2.53 -5.44
N VAL A 194 -5.32 -2.50 -6.55
CA VAL A 194 -5.23 -3.61 -7.51
C VAL A 194 -3.80 -4.15 -7.57
N LYS A 195 -3.63 -5.40 -8.00
CA LYS A 195 -2.35 -6.02 -8.30
C LYS A 195 -1.81 -5.47 -9.63
N LEU A 196 -0.92 -4.47 -9.56
CA LEU A 196 -0.25 -3.89 -10.75
C LEU A 196 0.60 -4.93 -11.49
N SER A 197 1.23 -5.80 -10.71
CA SER A 197 2.12 -6.87 -11.16
C SER A 197 2.21 -7.93 -10.06
N SER A 198 2.90 -9.05 -10.32
CA SER A 198 3.10 -10.09 -9.29
C SER A 198 3.68 -9.55 -7.97
N PRO A 199 4.66 -8.63 -7.94
CA PRO A 199 5.16 -8.08 -6.67
C PRO A 199 4.31 -6.96 -6.08
N TRP A 200 3.62 -6.14 -6.87
CA TRP A 200 3.16 -4.82 -6.45
C TRP A 200 1.65 -4.62 -6.50
N MET A 201 1.17 -3.72 -5.63
CA MET A 201 -0.19 -3.20 -5.68
C MET A 201 -0.18 -1.69 -5.90
N GLY A 202 -1.29 -1.16 -6.39
CA GLY A 202 -1.45 0.27 -6.57
C GLY A 202 -2.90 0.71 -6.78
N PRO A 203 -3.14 2.02 -6.81
CA PRO A 203 -4.48 2.57 -6.80
C PRO A 203 -5.19 2.55 -8.16
N ARG A 204 -6.52 2.48 -8.09
CA ARG A 204 -7.49 2.89 -9.12
C ARG A 204 -8.55 3.76 -8.47
N GLN A 205 -9.12 4.66 -9.26
CA GLN A 205 -10.24 5.50 -8.84
C GLN A 205 -11.17 5.76 -10.03
N GLY A 206 -12.43 6.01 -9.74
CA GLY A 206 -13.40 6.38 -10.77
C GLY A 206 -14.74 6.76 -10.17
N SER A 207 -15.73 6.93 -11.04
CA SER A 207 -17.08 7.38 -10.68
C SER A 207 -18.13 6.74 -11.58
N SER A 208 -19.40 6.81 -11.17
CA SER A 208 -20.61 6.45 -11.92
C SER A 208 -20.78 4.97 -12.29
N HIS A 209 -19.73 4.29 -12.76
CA HIS A 209 -19.74 2.89 -13.15
C HIS A 209 -18.47 2.22 -12.62
N PHE A 210 -18.64 1.15 -11.85
CA PHE A 210 -17.51 0.44 -11.28
C PHE A 210 -16.74 -0.31 -12.36
N THR A 211 -15.45 0.00 -12.51
CA THR A 211 -14.56 -0.75 -13.37
C THR A 211 -13.14 -0.77 -12.80
N ILE A 212 -12.50 -1.93 -12.86
CA ILE A 212 -11.08 -2.10 -12.60
C ILE A 212 -10.50 -3.02 -13.69
N ASP A 213 -9.29 -2.70 -14.12
CA ASP A 213 -8.53 -3.36 -15.17
C ASP A 213 -7.71 -4.56 -14.68
N LEU A 214 -7.49 -4.65 -13.36
CA LEU A 214 -6.64 -5.64 -12.72
C LEU A 214 -7.32 -6.22 -11.47
N ASP A 215 -6.81 -7.35 -10.99
CA ASP A 215 -7.33 -8.02 -9.80
C ASP A 215 -7.19 -7.12 -8.55
N GLY A 216 -8.32 -6.78 -7.94
CA GLY A 216 -8.47 -5.95 -6.76
C GLY A 216 -8.21 -6.70 -5.46
N LEU A 217 -7.40 -6.11 -4.59
CA LEU A 217 -7.12 -6.54 -3.22
C LEU A 217 -8.06 -5.91 -2.19
N LEU A 218 -8.59 -4.74 -2.50
CA LEU A 218 -9.55 -3.99 -1.71
C LEU A 218 -10.28 -3.04 -2.67
N ILE A 219 -11.60 -2.95 -2.55
CA ILE A 219 -12.37 -1.90 -3.21
C ILE A 219 -13.21 -1.16 -2.18
N GLY A 220 -13.44 0.13 -2.40
CA GLY A 220 -14.36 0.92 -1.62
C GLY A 220 -15.10 1.91 -2.51
N PHE A 221 -16.35 2.19 -2.17
CA PHE A 221 -17.14 3.18 -2.87
C PHE A 221 -18.00 4.03 -1.94
N LEU A 222 -18.19 5.29 -2.35
CA LEU A 222 -19.10 6.23 -1.75
C LEU A 222 -20.45 6.11 -2.45
N ARG A 223 -21.52 6.02 -1.65
CA ARG A 223 -22.90 6.05 -2.12
C ARG A 223 -23.46 7.48 -2.11
N SER A 224 -24.49 7.72 -2.92
CA SER A 224 -25.19 9.01 -2.99
C SER A 224 -25.85 9.42 -1.66
N ASP A 225 -26.10 8.46 -0.77
CA ASP A 225 -26.61 8.65 0.60
C ASP A 225 -25.50 8.99 1.63
N GLY A 226 -24.25 9.13 1.19
CA GLY A 226 -23.11 9.48 2.04
C GLY A 226 -22.45 8.30 2.75
N ASN A 227 -22.98 7.07 2.64
CA ASN A 227 -22.34 5.90 3.23
C ASN A 227 -21.20 5.38 2.35
N HIS A 228 -20.16 4.87 3.01
CA HIS A 228 -19.05 4.18 2.38
C HIS A 228 -19.24 2.67 2.48
N VAL A 229 -19.07 1.98 1.36
CA VAL A 229 -19.05 0.51 1.29
C VAL A 229 -17.66 0.04 0.93
N VAL A 230 -17.15 -0.95 1.65
CA VAL A 230 -15.83 -1.56 1.43
C VAL A 230 -16.03 -3.05 1.18
N VAL A 231 -15.37 -3.60 0.17
CA VAL A 231 -15.26 -5.05 -0.06
C VAL A 231 -13.82 -5.46 0.09
N LEU A 232 -13.53 -6.22 1.13
CA LEU A 232 -12.23 -6.84 1.39
C LEU A 232 -12.32 -8.33 1.03
N PRO A 233 -11.78 -8.78 -0.12
CA PRO A 233 -11.65 -10.21 -0.40
C PRO A 233 -10.70 -10.85 0.61
N VAL A 234 -11.08 -12.00 1.16
CA VAL A 234 -10.33 -12.68 2.24
C VAL A 234 -9.56 -13.87 1.67
N SER A 235 -8.24 -13.88 1.87
CA SER A 235 -7.34 -14.91 1.38
C SER A 235 -6.62 -15.65 2.51
N GLY A 236 -5.93 -16.75 2.19
CA GLY A 236 -5.11 -17.50 3.15
C GLY A 236 -5.93 -18.42 4.09
N ILE A 237 -7.17 -18.71 3.72
CA ILE A 237 -8.04 -19.69 4.40
C ILE A 237 -8.25 -20.85 3.43
N ASN A 238 -7.98 -22.08 3.88
CA ASN A 238 -8.17 -23.31 3.12
C ASN A 238 -7.58 -23.23 1.70
N ASP A 239 -6.35 -22.74 1.59
CA ASP A 239 -5.61 -22.63 0.32
C ASP A 239 -6.31 -21.81 -0.78
N CYS A 240 -7.20 -20.90 -0.38
CA CYS A 240 -7.88 -19.99 -1.30
C CYS A 240 -7.23 -18.61 -1.32
N THR A 241 -7.10 -18.08 -2.53
CA THR A 241 -6.73 -16.68 -2.79
C THR A 241 -7.88 -16.02 -3.53
N THR A 242 -8.48 -14.99 -2.92
CA THR A 242 -9.61 -14.27 -3.48
C THR A 242 -9.22 -12.83 -3.81
N TYR A 243 -9.67 -12.37 -4.97
CA TYR A 243 -9.57 -11.02 -5.49
C TYR A 243 -10.96 -10.48 -5.82
N VAL A 244 -11.04 -9.17 -6.04
CA VAL A 244 -12.19 -8.53 -6.70
C VAL A 244 -11.85 -8.31 -8.17
N CYS A 245 -12.77 -8.55 -9.09
CA CYS A 245 -12.66 -8.08 -10.48
C CYS A 245 -13.93 -7.34 -10.90
N SER A 246 -13.90 -6.71 -12.08
CA SER A 246 -15.08 -6.05 -12.66
C SER A 246 -15.44 -6.61 -14.03
N GLU A 247 -16.74 -6.71 -14.27
CA GLU A 247 -17.31 -7.05 -15.57
C GLU A 247 -18.66 -6.35 -15.69
N ALA A 248 -18.86 -5.57 -16.77
CA ALA A 248 -20.12 -4.87 -17.04
C ALA A 248 -20.68 -4.08 -15.84
N GLY A 249 -19.80 -3.38 -15.09
CA GLY A 249 -20.19 -2.58 -13.92
C GLY A 249 -20.38 -3.38 -12.62
N LYS A 250 -20.31 -4.72 -12.67
CA LYS A 250 -20.47 -5.60 -11.51
C LYS A 250 -19.20 -5.69 -10.70
N VAL A 251 -19.34 -5.93 -9.39
CA VAL A 251 -18.28 -6.38 -8.49
C VAL A 251 -18.32 -7.89 -8.44
N LEU A 252 -17.22 -8.55 -8.82
CA LEU A 252 -17.11 -10.00 -8.80
C LEU A 252 -16.03 -10.42 -7.81
N LEU A 253 -16.25 -11.52 -7.10
CA LEU A 253 -15.20 -12.21 -6.34
C LEU A 253 -14.58 -13.29 -7.23
N LYS A 254 -13.29 -13.17 -7.50
CA LYS A 254 -12.49 -14.14 -8.25
C LYS A 254 -11.63 -14.93 -7.28
N THR A 255 -11.80 -16.25 -7.22
CA THR A 255 -11.06 -17.10 -6.28
C THR A 255 -10.23 -18.12 -7.03
N ARG A 256 -8.93 -18.12 -6.78
CA ARG A 256 -8.05 -19.26 -7.07
C ARG A 256 -8.16 -20.22 -5.88
N ASN A 257 -8.71 -21.40 -6.12
CA ASN A 257 -8.82 -22.46 -5.12
C ASN A 257 -7.72 -23.49 -5.35
N ASP A 258 -6.65 -23.39 -4.55
CA ASP A 258 -5.54 -24.33 -4.63
C ASP A 258 -5.83 -25.62 -3.84
N ALA A 259 -6.99 -25.74 -3.15
CA ALA A 259 -7.39 -26.95 -2.44
C ALA A 259 -7.92 -28.04 -3.40
N GLY A 260 -7.72 -29.30 -3.02
CA GLY A 260 -8.20 -30.47 -3.79
C GLY A 260 -9.71 -30.73 -3.68
N ASN A 261 -10.47 -29.84 -3.04
CA ASN A 261 -11.90 -29.99 -2.76
C ASN A 261 -12.62 -28.64 -2.88
N PHE A 262 -13.96 -28.67 -2.83
CA PHE A 262 -14.77 -27.45 -2.88
C PHE A 262 -14.42 -26.51 -1.72
N GLN A 263 -14.25 -25.24 -2.05
CA GLN A 263 -14.02 -24.17 -1.08
C GLN A 263 -15.00 -23.03 -1.32
N HIS A 264 -14.64 -21.83 -0.87
CA HIS A 264 -15.53 -20.68 -0.91
C HIS A 264 -14.81 -19.45 -1.45
N HIS A 265 -15.52 -18.68 -2.27
CA HIS A 265 -15.26 -17.25 -2.37
C HIS A 265 -15.52 -16.65 -0.99
N ARG A 266 -14.61 -15.79 -0.52
CA ARG A 266 -14.77 -15.10 0.78
C ARG A 266 -14.48 -13.63 0.64
N ALA A 267 -15.37 -12.81 1.16
CA ALA A 267 -15.14 -11.39 1.32
C ALA A 267 -15.83 -10.88 2.60
N ILE A 268 -15.32 -9.78 3.12
CA ILE A 268 -15.99 -9.00 4.15
C ILE A 268 -16.49 -7.73 3.48
N VAL A 269 -17.80 -7.48 3.60
CA VAL A 269 -18.41 -6.23 3.16
C VAL A 269 -18.69 -5.39 4.39
N ALA A 270 -18.10 -4.20 4.44
CA ALA A 270 -18.32 -3.23 5.51
C ALA A 270 -19.05 -2.02 4.96
N ILE A 271 -20.01 -1.50 5.73
CA ILE A 271 -20.70 -0.24 5.42
C ILE A 271 -20.62 0.69 6.62
N GLY A 272 -20.23 1.94 6.40
CA GLY A 272 -20.13 2.91 7.48
C GLY A 272 -20.07 4.35 6.99
N TRP A 273 -20.06 5.28 7.94
CA TRP A 273 -20.12 6.72 7.67
C TRP A 273 -18.79 7.33 7.24
N LYS A 274 -17.68 6.65 7.52
CA LYS A 274 -16.33 7.06 7.10
C LYS A 274 -15.64 5.88 6.46
N TYR A 275 -14.99 6.11 5.32
CA TYR A 275 -14.26 5.05 4.61
C TYR A 275 -13.23 4.35 5.50
N GLN A 276 -12.45 5.10 6.28
CA GLN A 276 -11.38 4.53 7.11
C GLN A 276 -11.94 3.62 8.21
N GLU A 277 -13.06 4.00 8.83
CA GLU A 277 -13.72 3.18 9.86
C GLU A 277 -14.28 1.89 9.26
N ALA A 278 -14.88 1.95 8.06
CA ALA A 278 -15.36 0.78 7.34
C ALA A 278 -14.22 -0.17 6.95
N VAL A 279 -13.10 0.37 6.43
CA VAL A 279 -11.89 -0.41 6.12
C VAL A 279 -11.35 -1.09 7.38
N ASN A 280 -11.15 -0.33 8.46
CA ASN A 280 -10.62 -0.85 9.71
C ASN A 280 -11.50 -2.00 10.26
N ALA A 281 -12.83 -1.83 10.24
CA ALA A 281 -13.76 -2.88 10.68
C ALA A 281 -13.66 -4.16 9.83
N ALA A 282 -13.49 -4.03 8.51
CA ALA A 282 -13.29 -5.17 7.63
C ALA A 282 -12.01 -5.94 7.98
N PHE A 283 -10.89 -5.24 8.23
CA PHE A 283 -9.65 -5.87 8.66
C PHE A 283 -9.72 -6.48 10.07
N TYR A 284 -10.47 -5.85 10.98
CA TYR A 284 -10.68 -6.41 12.33
C TYR A 284 -11.43 -7.73 12.24
N ARG A 285 -12.47 -7.80 11.41
CA ARG A 285 -13.20 -9.03 11.13
C ARG A 285 -12.33 -10.07 10.42
N ALA A 286 -11.49 -9.66 9.48
CA ALA A 286 -10.54 -10.56 8.82
C ALA A 286 -9.58 -11.22 9.82
N ARG A 287 -9.05 -10.44 10.77
CA ARG A 287 -8.22 -10.97 11.88
C ARG A 287 -8.94 -12.03 12.69
N GLU A 288 -10.20 -11.79 13.05
CA GLU A 288 -11.01 -12.76 13.80
C GLU A 288 -11.17 -14.07 13.03
N LEU A 289 -11.52 -13.99 11.74
CA LEU A 289 -11.69 -15.16 10.88
C LEU A 289 -10.40 -15.96 10.77
N ILE A 290 -9.28 -15.30 10.45
CA ILE A 290 -7.97 -15.95 10.34
C ILE A 290 -7.59 -16.62 11.66
N ARG A 291 -7.75 -15.95 12.80
CA ARG A 291 -7.45 -16.52 14.12
C ARG A 291 -8.34 -17.72 14.46
N SER A 292 -9.64 -17.67 14.13
CA SER A 292 -10.57 -18.77 14.43
C SER A 292 -10.38 -20.02 13.57
N LEU A 293 -9.87 -19.85 12.35
CA LEU A 293 -9.78 -20.91 11.34
C LEU A 293 -8.36 -21.44 11.14
N THR A 294 -7.40 -20.91 11.90
CA THR A 294 -5.99 -21.28 11.79
C THR A 294 -5.46 -21.80 13.11
N PRO A 295 -4.72 -22.92 13.13
CA PRO A 295 -4.06 -23.37 14.34
C PRO A 295 -3.05 -22.32 14.86
N PRO A 296 -2.79 -22.28 16.19
CA PRO A 296 -1.81 -21.37 16.77
C PRO A 296 -0.42 -21.55 16.12
N SER A 297 0.29 -20.45 15.88
CA SER A 297 1.66 -20.49 15.37
C SER A 297 2.64 -20.98 16.47
N PRO A 298 3.71 -21.72 16.12
CA PRO A 298 4.72 -22.20 17.09
C PRO A 298 5.53 -21.10 17.79
N ILE A 299 5.31 -19.82 17.43
CA ILE A 299 6.05 -18.65 17.92
C ILE A 299 5.91 -18.46 19.44
N GLU A 300 4.87 -19.01 20.09
CA GLU A 300 4.67 -18.91 21.54
C GLU A 300 5.88 -19.44 22.36
N HIS A 301 6.79 -20.22 21.77
CA HIS A 301 7.98 -20.75 22.42
C HIS A 301 9.29 -20.01 22.12
N LEU A 302 9.29 -19.03 21.23
CA LEU A 302 10.47 -18.19 20.96
C LEU A 302 10.41 -16.98 21.87
N VAL A 303 11.24 -16.95 22.92
CA VAL A 303 11.45 -15.74 23.73
C VAL A 303 12.34 -14.79 22.92
N PRO A 304 11.83 -13.68 22.39
CA PRO A 304 12.67 -12.71 21.68
C PRO A 304 13.63 -12.09 22.69
N THR A 305 14.88 -11.88 22.30
CA THR A 305 15.75 -10.99 23.07
C THR A 305 15.17 -9.58 23.00
N PRO A 306 14.82 -8.93 24.13
CA PRO A 306 14.30 -7.58 24.11
C PRO A 306 15.29 -6.66 23.40
N SER A 307 14.87 -6.05 22.29
CA SER A 307 15.70 -5.09 21.57
C SER A 307 14.92 -3.80 21.37
N TRP A 308 15.57 -2.67 21.61
CA TRP A 308 15.01 -1.35 21.35
C TRP A 308 15.13 -1.08 19.85
N HIS A 309 14.00 -1.10 19.14
CA HIS A 309 13.95 -0.96 17.68
C HIS A 309 14.12 0.50 17.21
N GLU A 310 14.17 1.48 18.10
CA GLU A 310 14.27 2.92 17.77
C GLU A 310 15.37 3.18 16.72
N THR A 311 16.55 2.57 16.88
CA THR A 311 17.67 2.82 15.94
C THR A 311 17.58 2.08 14.61
N TRP A 312 16.62 1.19 14.43
CA TRP A 312 16.44 0.45 13.17
C TRP A 312 15.62 1.27 12.16
N TYR A 313 14.46 1.77 12.55
CA TYR A 313 13.54 2.49 11.65
C TYR A 313 13.45 4.01 11.89
N ASP A 314 13.94 4.55 13.02
CA ASP A 314 13.99 6.00 13.26
C ASP A 314 15.35 6.62 12.90
N GLY A 315 16.30 5.82 12.41
CA GLY A 315 17.64 6.25 12.02
C GLY A 315 17.81 6.45 10.52
N LEU A 316 18.82 7.23 10.11
CA LEU A 316 19.17 7.39 8.70
C LEU A 316 19.87 6.11 8.19
N ALA A 317 19.26 5.46 7.19
CA ALA A 317 19.82 4.28 6.56
C ALA A 317 20.44 4.62 5.19
N TYR A 318 21.55 3.96 4.86
CA TYR A 318 22.13 3.99 3.52
C TYR A 318 21.93 2.63 2.84
N CYS A 319 21.25 2.64 1.69
CA CYS A 319 21.08 1.47 0.84
C CYS A 319 21.98 1.59 -0.40
N THR A 320 22.70 0.53 -0.73
CA THR A 320 23.69 0.58 -1.82
C THR A 320 23.07 0.55 -3.22
N TRP A 321 21.77 0.29 -3.39
CA TRP A 321 21.15 0.13 -4.72
C TRP A 321 21.23 1.40 -5.57
N ASN A 322 20.59 2.50 -5.17
CA ASN A 322 20.65 3.74 -5.97
C ASN A 322 22.01 4.44 -5.90
N GLY A 323 22.82 4.17 -4.86
CA GLY A 323 24.13 4.81 -4.68
C GLY A 323 25.29 4.13 -5.44
N LEU A 324 25.36 2.80 -5.39
CA LEU A 324 26.46 2.01 -5.97
C LEU A 324 26.00 1.09 -7.11
N GLY A 325 24.72 0.74 -7.14
CA GLY A 325 24.13 -0.11 -8.17
C GLY A 325 24.76 -1.49 -8.23
N ARG A 326 24.87 -2.01 -9.46
CA ARG A 326 25.30 -3.39 -9.70
C ARG A 326 26.79 -3.63 -9.47
N GLU A 327 27.66 -2.63 -9.54
CA GLU A 327 29.10 -2.84 -9.37
C GLU A 327 29.51 -2.71 -7.89
N LEU A 328 28.77 -3.41 -7.02
CA LEU A 328 28.95 -3.45 -5.58
C LEU A 328 30.25 -4.20 -5.19
N SER A 329 31.04 -3.62 -4.30
CA SER A 329 32.26 -4.22 -3.73
C SER A 329 32.53 -3.72 -2.31
N GLU A 330 33.37 -4.45 -1.56
CA GLU A 330 33.84 -4.00 -0.23
C GLU A 330 34.45 -2.59 -0.31
N GLU A 331 35.31 -2.35 -1.31
CA GLU A 331 36.00 -1.07 -1.49
C GLU A 331 35.01 0.09 -1.70
N ARG A 332 34.01 -0.08 -2.58
CA ARG A 332 33.03 0.97 -2.87
C ARG A 332 32.11 1.26 -1.69
N ILE A 333 31.73 0.24 -0.93
CA ILE A 333 30.96 0.43 0.31
C ILE A 333 31.77 1.26 1.30
N LEU A 334 33.05 0.90 1.52
CA LEU A 334 33.93 1.64 2.43
C LEU A 334 34.17 3.08 1.96
N SER A 335 34.33 3.31 0.65
CA SER A 335 34.48 4.64 0.07
C SER A 335 33.22 5.49 0.29
N ALA A 336 32.04 4.95 -0.03
CA ALA A 336 30.79 5.69 0.14
C ALA A 336 30.52 6.07 1.60
N LEU A 337 30.79 5.16 2.54
CA LEU A 337 30.68 5.46 3.96
C LEU A 337 31.71 6.50 4.44
N GLN A 338 32.91 6.50 3.84
CA GLN A 338 33.92 7.53 4.10
C GLN A 338 33.45 8.89 3.58
N ASP A 339 32.90 8.96 2.37
CA ASP A 339 32.37 10.20 1.80
C ASP A 339 31.24 10.77 2.66
N LEU A 340 30.33 9.92 3.15
CA LEU A 340 29.29 10.35 4.10
C LEU A 340 29.90 10.89 5.40
N ALA A 341 30.88 10.19 5.96
CA ALA A 341 31.55 10.60 7.20
C ALA A 341 32.31 11.93 7.05
N ASP A 342 33.02 12.13 5.93
CA ASP A 342 33.75 13.35 5.61
C ASP A 342 32.82 14.57 5.46
N ASN A 343 31.56 14.33 5.08
CA ASN A 343 30.50 15.33 4.99
C ASN A 343 29.62 15.41 6.26
N ALA A 344 30.04 14.78 7.36
CA ALA A 344 29.30 14.74 8.64
C ALA A 344 27.87 14.15 8.53
N ILE A 345 27.64 13.27 7.55
CA ILE A 345 26.40 12.51 7.41
C ILE A 345 26.60 11.13 8.06
N TYR A 346 25.95 10.92 9.20
CA TYR A 346 26.10 9.70 9.97
C TYR A 346 24.89 8.79 9.81
N VAL A 347 25.08 7.69 9.10
CA VAL A 347 24.06 6.64 8.94
C VAL A 347 24.13 5.65 10.10
N THR A 348 22.97 5.23 10.60
CA THR A 348 22.84 4.24 11.68
C THR A 348 22.69 2.82 11.15
N SER A 349 22.20 2.68 9.91
CA SER A 349 21.94 1.40 9.26
C SER A 349 22.55 1.40 7.87
N LEU A 350 23.20 0.30 7.50
CA LEU A 350 23.65 0.02 6.13
C LEU A 350 22.85 -1.15 5.57
N ILE A 351 22.31 -1.01 4.37
CA ILE A 351 21.74 -2.12 3.60
C ILE A 351 22.68 -2.41 2.43
N ILE A 352 23.39 -3.53 2.52
CA ILE A 352 24.16 -4.10 1.42
C ILE A 352 23.15 -4.77 0.50
N ASP A 353 22.72 -4.03 -0.52
CA ASP A 353 21.69 -4.46 -1.47
C ASP A 353 22.25 -5.48 -2.48
N ASP A 354 21.51 -5.74 -3.55
CA ASP A 354 21.76 -6.79 -4.53
C ASP A 354 23.22 -6.85 -5.04
N ASN A 355 23.65 -8.07 -5.41
CA ASN A 355 24.95 -8.44 -5.99
C ASN A 355 26.13 -8.65 -5.01
N TRP A 356 25.85 -8.97 -3.73
CA TRP A 356 26.89 -9.41 -2.79
C TRP A 356 27.08 -10.93 -2.76
N GLN A 357 26.03 -11.71 -3.04
CA GLN A 357 26.05 -13.18 -2.93
C GLN A 357 27.01 -13.83 -3.94
N SER A 358 27.51 -15.02 -3.58
CA SER A 358 28.12 -15.94 -4.54
C SER A 358 27.07 -16.56 -5.48
N LEU A 359 27.18 -16.25 -6.76
CA LEU A 359 26.25 -16.68 -7.80
C LEU A 359 26.94 -17.60 -8.81
N ARG A 360 26.20 -18.56 -9.36
CA ARG A 360 26.52 -19.10 -10.70
C ARG A 360 25.80 -18.25 -11.72
N ASP A 361 26.38 -18.16 -12.93
CA ASP A 361 25.81 -17.51 -14.13
C ASP A 361 25.22 -16.09 -13.97
N GLY A 362 25.47 -15.45 -12.83
CA GLY A 362 24.96 -14.11 -12.50
C GLY A 362 23.51 -14.08 -12.02
N SER A 363 22.79 -15.21 -11.97
CA SER A 363 21.37 -15.18 -11.58
C SER A 363 20.90 -16.32 -10.65
N ARG A 364 21.77 -17.28 -10.29
CA ARG A 364 21.43 -18.39 -9.39
C ARG A 364 22.33 -18.47 -8.17
N TRP A 365 21.75 -18.69 -7.00
CA TRP A 365 22.49 -18.70 -5.73
C TRP A 365 23.31 -19.98 -5.55
N ASP A 366 24.64 -19.86 -5.35
CA ASP A 366 25.54 -21.02 -5.20
C ASP A 366 25.80 -21.39 -3.74
N ARG A 367 26.17 -20.42 -2.91
CA ARG A 367 26.61 -20.61 -1.51
C ARG A 367 26.37 -19.35 -0.67
N PHE A 368 26.41 -19.48 0.65
CA PHE A 368 26.14 -18.38 1.57
C PHE A 368 27.20 -17.26 1.58
N GLU A 369 28.47 -17.58 1.29
CA GLU A 369 29.56 -16.60 1.31
C GLU A 369 29.42 -15.56 0.18
N ALA A 370 29.95 -14.35 0.41
CA ALA A 370 29.98 -13.29 -0.57
C ALA A 370 30.86 -13.64 -1.79
N ASN A 371 30.59 -13.01 -2.93
CA ASN A 371 31.37 -13.21 -4.16
C ASN A 371 32.76 -12.56 -4.10
N SER A 372 33.51 -12.66 -5.19
CA SER A 372 34.89 -12.14 -5.31
C SER A 372 35.04 -10.64 -5.13
N ASN A 373 33.96 -9.84 -5.22
CA ASN A 373 34.00 -8.40 -4.94
C ASN A 373 34.16 -8.09 -3.43
N PHE A 374 34.07 -9.14 -2.60
CA PHE A 374 34.33 -9.15 -1.17
C PHE A 374 35.51 -10.10 -0.93
N PRO A 375 36.75 -9.69 -1.28
CA PRO A 375 37.89 -10.59 -1.44
C PRO A 375 38.30 -11.33 -0.16
N ARG A 376 37.85 -10.84 1.01
CA ARG A 376 38.10 -11.43 2.33
C ARG A 376 36.83 -11.96 3.00
N GLY A 377 35.74 -12.09 2.26
CA GLY A 377 34.44 -12.57 2.72
C GLY A 377 33.63 -11.54 3.50
N LEU A 378 32.35 -11.85 3.69
CA LEU A 378 31.38 -10.92 4.29
C LEU A 378 31.76 -10.49 5.71
N GLY A 379 32.27 -11.42 6.53
CA GLY A 379 32.65 -11.13 7.92
C GLY A 379 33.81 -10.15 8.05
N HIS A 380 34.75 -10.14 7.11
CA HIS A 380 35.80 -9.12 7.06
C HIS A 380 35.20 -7.74 6.76
N THR A 381 34.36 -7.66 5.74
CA THR A 381 33.73 -6.41 5.30
C THR A 381 32.92 -5.76 6.43
N THR A 382 32.05 -6.52 7.10
CA THR A 382 31.24 -6.01 8.22
C THR A 382 32.10 -5.58 9.42
N SER A 383 33.18 -6.33 9.71
CA SER A 383 34.13 -5.97 10.76
C SER A 383 34.85 -4.66 10.46
N GLU A 384 35.30 -4.46 9.22
CA GLU A 384 35.94 -3.22 8.79
C GLU A 384 34.98 -2.03 8.82
N ILE A 385 33.73 -2.20 8.38
CA ILE A 385 32.68 -1.17 8.47
C ILE A 385 32.48 -0.73 9.92
N ARG A 386 32.24 -1.67 10.84
CA ARG A 386 32.03 -1.35 12.27
C ARG A 386 33.29 -0.81 12.95
N ARG A 387 34.48 -1.16 12.45
CA ARG A 387 35.75 -0.62 12.95
C ARG A 387 35.89 0.85 12.59
N ARG A 388 35.63 1.22 11.33
CA ARG A 388 35.83 2.58 10.78
C ARG A 388 34.67 3.53 11.06
N PHE A 389 33.43 3.06 10.96
CA PHE A 389 32.22 3.88 11.00
C PHE A 389 31.36 3.54 12.23
N LYS A 390 31.71 4.13 13.38
CA LYS A 390 31.04 3.85 14.67
C LYS A 390 29.56 4.23 14.73
N SER A 391 29.09 5.07 13.81
CA SER A 391 27.68 5.40 13.67
C SER A 391 26.84 4.23 13.16
N VAL A 392 27.43 3.32 12.35
CA VAL A 392 26.73 2.16 11.77
C VAL A 392 26.48 1.11 12.84
N ARG A 393 25.23 1.05 13.32
CA ARG A 393 24.76 0.12 14.35
C ARG A 393 24.19 -1.16 13.75
N HIS A 394 23.49 -1.05 12.63
CA HIS A 394 22.87 -2.18 11.95
C HIS A 394 23.47 -2.38 10.56
N ILE A 395 23.70 -3.63 10.19
CA ILE A 395 24.11 -4.00 8.82
C ILE A 395 23.14 -5.07 8.34
N ALA A 396 22.39 -4.72 7.31
CA ALA A 396 21.48 -5.59 6.61
C ALA A 396 22.10 -6.08 5.30
N VAL A 397 21.67 -7.28 4.86
CA VAL A 397 21.87 -7.73 3.48
C VAL A 397 20.55 -7.96 2.77
N TRP A 398 20.54 -7.75 1.46
CA TRP A 398 19.46 -8.14 0.57
C TRP A 398 19.54 -9.63 0.21
N HIS A 399 18.41 -10.32 0.12
CA HIS A 399 18.30 -11.63 -0.54
C HIS A 399 16.89 -11.87 -1.09
N SER A 400 16.75 -12.81 -2.04
CA SER A 400 15.44 -13.26 -2.51
C SER A 400 14.89 -14.40 -1.63
N LEU A 401 13.57 -14.59 -1.59
CA LEU A 401 12.94 -15.64 -0.77
C LEU A 401 13.35 -17.06 -1.19
N PHE A 402 13.54 -17.32 -2.49
CA PHE A 402 13.77 -18.66 -3.06
C PHE A 402 15.20 -18.91 -3.54
N GLY A 403 16.12 -18.00 -3.25
CA GLY A 403 17.52 -18.07 -3.66
C GLY A 403 18.02 -16.72 -4.14
N TYR A 404 18.40 -16.64 -5.42
CA TYR A 404 18.59 -15.37 -6.12
C TYR A 404 17.45 -15.16 -7.13
N TRP A 405 17.60 -14.28 -8.11
CA TRP A 405 16.53 -13.95 -9.07
C TRP A 405 15.98 -15.17 -9.85
N ASP A 406 16.84 -16.14 -10.18
CA ASP A 406 16.47 -17.39 -10.87
C ASP A 406 16.61 -18.64 -9.97
N GLY A 407 16.54 -18.46 -8.65
CA GLY A 407 16.54 -19.54 -7.65
C GLY A 407 17.93 -20.03 -7.24
N ILE A 408 18.03 -21.32 -6.93
CA ILE A 408 19.26 -22.00 -6.49
C ILE A 408 20.02 -22.52 -7.71
N ALA A 409 21.35 -22.47 -7.67
CA ALA A 409 22.18 -23.02 -8.74
C ALA A 409 22.17 -24.55 -8.73
N PRO A 410 21.71 -25.23 -9.81
CA PRO A 410 21.79 -26.68 -9.90
C PRO A 410 23.24 -27.18 -9.86
N GLY A 411 23.50 -28.23 -9.09
CA GLY A 411 24.84 -28.72 -8.78
C GLY A 411 25.70 -27.72 -7.98
N GLY A 412 25.08 -26.67 -7.44
CA GLY A 412 25.65 -25.67 -6.55
C GLY A 412 25.98 -26.22 -5.18
N TRP A 413 26.67 -25.44 -4.36
CA TRP A 413 26.93 -25.85 -2.97
C TRP A 413 25.63 -26.00 -2.19
N ILE A 414 24.65 -25.10 -2.35
CA ILE A 414 23.34 -25.21 -1.70
C ILE A 414 22.61 -26.49 -2.15
N ASP A 415 22.53 -26.75 -3.45
CA ASP A 415 21.90 -27.96 -4.01
C ASP A 415 22.57 -29.26 -3.52
N ALA A 416 23.89 -29.23 -3.30
CA ALA A 416 24.61 -30.38 -2.77
C ALA A 416 24.40 -30.60 -1.25
N ASN A 417 24.02 -29.57 -0.50
CA ASN A 417 23.90 -29.62 0.97
C ASN A 417 22.45 -29.61 1.47
N TYR A 418 21.49 -29.26 0.62
CA TYR A 418 20.07 -29.21 0.93
C TYR A 418 19.25 -29.87 -0.18
N LYS A 419 18.16 -30.54 0.19
CA LYS A 419 17.25 -31.14 -0.78
C LYS A 419 16.58 -30.04 -1.60
N CYS A 420 16.96 -29.92 -2.87
CA CYS A 420 16.31 -29.03 -3.82
C CYS A 420 15.42 -29.79 -4.80
N ILE A 421 14.44 -29.08 -5.36
CA ILE A 421 13.49 -29.58 -6.35
C ILE A 421 13.39 -28.58 -7.51
N ASN A 422 13.13 -29.08 -8.71
CA ASN A 422 12.79 -28.25 -9.85
C ASN A 422 11.27 -28.12 -9.96
N VAL A 423 10.78 -26.90 -10.09
CA VAL A 423 9.36 -26.59 -10.22
C VAL A 423 9.12 -25.59 -11.35
N LYS A 424 7.88 -25.55 -11.84
CA LYS A 424 7.44 -24.59 -12.86
C LYS A 424 7.02 -23.26 -12.21
N TRP A 425 7.53 -22.17 -12.77
CA TRP A 425 7.38 -20.82 -12.25
C TRP A 425 7.21 -19.81 -13.37
N ARG A 426 6.37 -18.79 -13.15
CA ARG A 426 6.14 -17.70 -14.11
C ARG A 426 5.82 -18.21 -15.52
N LYS A 427 4.79 -19.06 -15.64
CA LYS A 427 4.27 -19.56 -16.93
C LYS A 427 5.27 -20.46 -17.66
N GLY A 428 5.80 -21.46 -16.95
CA GLY A 428 6.50 -22.60 -17.52
C GLY A 428 8.03 -22.59 -17.40
N ASN A 429 8.63 -21.55 -16.80
CA ASN A 429 10.08 -21.53 -16.57
C ASN A 429 10.45 -22.50 -15.46
N ASP A 430 11.56 -23.21 -15.62
CA ASP A 430 12.10 -24.07 -14.56
C ASP A 430 12.90 -23.23 -13.57
N ILE A 431 12.61 -23.44 -12.28
CA ILE A 431 13.38 -22.89 -11.17
C ILE A 431 13.74 -24.00 -10.19
N CYS A 432 15.00 -24.00 -9.74
CA CYS A 432 15.45 -24.88 -8.67
C CYS A 432 15.30 -24.15 -7.33
N VAL A 433 14.63 -24.78 -6.38
CA VAL A 433 14.35 -24.23 -5.03
C VAL A 433 14.57 -25.30 -3.98
N VAL A 434 14.89 -24.89 -2.75
CA VAL A 434 14.95 -25.81 -1.60
C VAL A 434 13.55 -26.35 -1.30
N ASP A 435 13.44 -27.66 -1.09
CA ASP A 435 12.20 -28.37 -0.79
C ASP A 435 11.59 -27.94 0.56
N ALA A 436 10.26 -28.03 0.69
CA ALA A 436 9.57 -27.70 1.95
C ALA A 436 10.10 -28.48 3.16
N SER A 437 10.59 -29.71 2.96
CA SER A 437 11.13 -30.53 4.05
C SER A 437 12.49 -30.06 4.58
N ASP A 438 13.21 -29.20 3.86
CA ASP A 438 14.59 -28.80 4.19
C ASP A 438 14.79 -27.27 4.28
N VAL A 439 13.82 -26.48 3.81
CA VAL A 439 13.90 -25.01 3.82
C VAL A 439 14.10 -24.42 5.23
N ALA A 440 13.50 -25.03 6.26
CA ALA A 440 13.68 -24.60 7.65
C ALA A 440 15.13 -24.75 8.12
N ARG A 441 15.82 -25.84 7.72
CA ARG A 441 17.24 -26.06 8.01
C ARG A 441 18.10 -25.06 7.24
N MET A 442 17.82 -24.88 5.94
CA MET A 442 18.56 -23.93 5.11
C MET A 442 18.51 -22.50 5.67
N TYR A 443 17.33 -21.97 5.99
CA TYR A 443 17.21 -20.63 6.58
C TYR A 443 17.88 -20.51 7.95
N ASN A 444 17.82 -21.57 8.78
CA ASN A 444 18.52 -21.58 10.06
C ASN A 444 20.04 -21.49 9.90
N ASP A 445 20.60 -22.22 8.95
CA ASP A 445 22.03 -22.23 8.69
C ASP A 445 22.46 -20.92 8.01
N PHE A 446 21.68 -20.43 7.05
CA PHE A 446 21.94 -19.18 6.34
C PHE A 446 21.93 -17.98 7.28
N TYR A 447 20.88 -17.80 8.08
CA TYR A 447 20.80 -16.67 9.00
C TYR A 447 21.80 -16.81 10.17
N GLY A 448 22.11 -18.05 10.57
CA GLY A 448 23.20 -18.33 11.49
C GLY A 448 24.57 -17.91 10.91
N PHE A 449 24.81 -18.17 9.62
CA PHE A 449 26.01 -17.68 8.92
C PHE A 449 26.05 -16.16 8.86
N LEU A 450 24.95 -15.50 8.46
CA LEU A 450 24.86 -14.04 8.40
C LEU A 450 25.14 -13.41 9.77
N SER A 451 24.49 -13.90 10.82
CA SER A 451 24.67 -13.41 12.20
C SER A 451 26.12 -13.56 12.68
N LYS A 452 26.76 -14.71 12.42
CA LYS A 452 28.19 -14.92 12.74
C LYS A 452 29.12 -13.97 11.98
N ASN A 453 28.71 -13.51 10.80
CA ASN A 453 29.45 -12.55 9.98
C ASN A 453 29.01 -11.10 10.22
N GLY A 454 28.37 -10.79 11.36
CA GLY A 454 28.10 -9.41 11.79
C GLY A 454 26.91 -8.73 11.12
N ILE A 455 26.08 -9.49 10.38
CA ILE A 455 24.79 -9.05 9.86
C ILE A 455 23.72 -9.23 10.94
N ASP A 456 22.85 -8.26 11.12
CA ASP A 456 21.85 -8.24 12.19
C ASP A 456 20.43 -7.90 11.72
N SER A 457 20.25 -7.81 10.39
CA SER A 457 19.02 -7.44 9.72
C SER A 457 19.03 -7.92 8.26
N VAL A 458 17.87 -8.00 7.59
CA VAL A 458 17.78 -8.38 6.17
C VAL A 458 16.68 -7.63 5.41
N LYS A 459 16.88 -7.42 4.11
CA LYS A 459 15.83 -7.06 3.14
C LYS A 459 15.52 -8.29 2.31
N CYS A 460 14.28 -8.79 2.38
CA CYS A 460 13.87 -10.01 1.66
C CYS A 460 12.95 -9.64 0.50
N ASP A 461 13.46 -9.84 -0.71
CA ASP A 461 12.79 -9.57 -1.99
C ASP A 461 12.18 -10.83 -2.60
N ALA A 462 11.54 -10.65 -3.76
CA ALA A 462 10.89 -11.68 -4.55
C ALA A 462 9.88 -12.57 -3.80
N GLN A 463 9.31 -12.07 -2.69
CA GLN A 463 8.39 -12.86 -1.87
C GLN A 463 7.11 -13.25 -2.62
N TYR A 464 6.70 -12.45 -3.60
CA TYR A 464 5.64 -12.78 -4.56
C TYR A 464 5.82 -14.11 -5.29
N GLY A 465 7.04 -14.64 -5.36
CA GLY A 465 7.29 -15.92 -6.01
C GLY A 465 6.41 -17.05 -5.46
N ILE A 466 5.92 -16.95 -4.21
CA ILE A 466 5.01 -17.94 -3.61
C ILE A 466 3.70 -18.10 -4.41
N ASP A 467 3.26 -17.03 -5.10
CA ASP A 467 2.01 -16.99 -5.85
C ASP A 467 2.21 -17.27 -7.35
N ASP A 468 3.45 -17.21 -7.82
CA ASP A 468 3.84 -17.35 -9.23
C ASP A 468 4.27 -18.78 -9.61
N PHE A 469 4.30 -19.74 -8.66
CA PHE A 469 4.44 -21.15 -9.02
C PHE A 469 3.23 -21.59 -9.82
N ASP A 470 3.43 -22.40 -10.86
CA ASP A 470 2.35 -22.78 -11.76
C ASP A 470 1.45 -23.88 -11.15
N ASP A 471 2.04 -24.79 -10.37
CA ASP A 471 1.33 -25.94 -9.76
C ASP A 471 0.74 -25.60 -8.37
N ALA A 472 -0.53 -25.94 -8.17
CA ALA A 472 -1.26 -25.68 -6.92
C ALA A 472 -0.68 -26.44 -5.71
N THR A 473 -0.20 -27.66 -5.91
CA THR A 473 0.41 -28.47 -4.85
C THR A 473 1.76 -27.90 -4.41
N VAL A 474 2.52 -27.32 -5.35
CA VAL A 474 3.75 -26.58 -5.08
C VAL A 474 3.46 -25.30 -4.30
N ARG A 475 2.48 -24.48 -4.72
CA ARG A 475 2.07 -23.27 -3.98
C ARG A 475 1.69 -23.58 -2.53
N ARG A 476 0.84 -24.61 -2.33
CA ARG A 476 0.39 -25.05 -0.99
C ARG A 476 1.51 -25.53 -0.08
N SER A 477 2.55 -26.15 -0.64
CA SER A 477 3.64 -26.72 0.15
C SER A 477 4.78 -25.74 0.38
N LEU A 478 5.32 -25.13 -0.68
CA LEU A 478 6.48 -24.25 -0.59
C LEU A 478 6.13 -22.88 0.01
N GLY A 479 5.02 -22.27 -0.40
CA GLY A 479 4.65 -20.91 0.04
C GLY A 479 4.64 -20.75 1.56
N PRO A 480 3.83 -21.56 2.29
CA PRO A 480 3.83 -21.57 3.74
C PRO A 480 5.18 -21.94 4.36
N ALA A 481 5.88 -22.95 3.82
CA ALA A 481 7.14 -23.42 4.39
C ALA A 481 8.25 -22.36 4.35
N TYR A 482 8.37 -21.64 3.22
CA TYR A 482 9.33 -20.53 3.08
C TYR A 482 8.98 -19.34 3.97
N GLN A 483 7.70 -18.94 4.02
CA GLN A 483 7.28 -17.81 4.85
C GLN A 483 7.47 -18.09 6.35
N GLU A 484 7.19 -19.32 6.80
CA GLU A 484 7.43 -19.73 8.18
C GLU A 484 8.94 -19.78 8.48
N ALA A 485 9.74 -20.40 7.61
CA ALA A 485 11.19 -20.46 7.78
C ALA A 485 11.82 -19.05 7.84
N PHE A 486 11.37 -18.14 6.96
CA PHE A 486 11.79 -16.74 6.96
C PHE A 486 11.39 -16.02 8.26
N LYS A 487 10.11 -16.09 8.67
CA LYS A 487 9.60 -15.45 9.89
C LYS A 487 10.36 -15.95 11.12
N MET A 488 10.46 -17.26 11.30
CA MET A 488 11.07 -17.86 12.50
C MET A 488 12.55 -17.54 12.63
N ASN A 489 13.31 -17.65 11.54
CA ASN A 489 14.75 -17.37 11.58
C ASN A 489 15.04 -15.86 11.69
N SER A 490 14.19 -14.99 11.13
CA SER A 490 14.33 -13.54 11.34
C SER A 490 14.15 -13.14 12.80
N ILE A 491 13.20 -13.76 13.52
CA ILE A 491 13.01 -13.55 14.96
C ILE A 491 14.24 -14.04 15.72
N LYS A 492 14.70 -15.26 15.41
CA LYS A 492 15.81 -15.92 16.09
C LYS A 492 17.13 -15.16 15.99
N TYR A 493 17.51 -14.71 14.79
CA TYR A 493 18.84 -14.16 14.54
C TYR A 493 18.88 -12.63 14.49
N PHE A 494 17.78 -11.98 14.13
CA PHE A 494 17.77 -10.54 13.83
C PHE A 494 16.79 -9.76 14.70
N SER A 495 16.19 -10.40 15.72
CA SER A 495 15.09 -9.79 16.50
C SER A 495 13.97 -9.24 15.61
N ARG A 496 13.77 -9.88 14.45
CA ARG A 496 12.81 -9.47 13.41
C ARG A 496 13.09 -8.09 12.77
N ARG A 497 14.33 -7.59 12.79
CA ARG A 497 14.77 -6.45 11.97
C ARG A 497 14.83 -6.85 10.50
N VAL A 498 13.68 -6.82 9.83
CA VAL A 498 13.55 -7.23 8.44
C VAL A 498 12.69 -6.27 7.63
N ILE A 499 13.01 -6.15 6.35
CA ILE A 499 12.20 -5.47 5.33
C ILE A 499 11.51 -6.54 4.49
N TYR A 500 10.18 -6.54 4.51
CA TYR A 500 9.36 -7.31 3.59
C TYR A 500 9.22 -6.53 2.29
N CYS A 501 9.89 -6.99 1.25
CA CYS A 501 9.89 -6.35 -0.06
C CYS A 501 9.40 -7.33 -1.14
N MET A 502 8.81 -6.80 -2.21
CA MET A 502 8.12 -7.60 -3.24
C MET A 502 7.05 -8.53 -2.66
N ALA A 503 6.40 -8.09 -1.58
CA ALA A 503 5.59 -8.92 -0.72
C ALA A 503 4.08 -8.59 -0.77
N HIS A 504 3.60 -7.90 -1.82
CA HIS A 504 2.18 -7.55 -1.93
C HIS A 504 1.35 -8.75 -2.40
N VAL A 505 1.27 -9.77 -1.57
CA VAL A 505 0.68 -11.06 -1.85
C VAL A 505 -0.43 -11.32 -0.84
N PRO A 506 -1.65 -11.71 -1.26
CA PRO A 506 -2.75 -11.96 -0.32
C PRO A 506 -2.38 -12.97 0.77
N TYR A 507 -1.66 -14.04 0.44
CA TYR A 507 -1.18 -14.97 1.47
C TYR A 507 -0.33 -14.26 2.54
N ILE A 508 0.68 -13.48 2.15
CA ILE A 508 1.56 -12.75 3.08
C ILE A 508 0.75 -11.74 3.90
N PHE A 509 -0.14 -10.98 3.25
CA PHE A 509 -1.02 -10.03 3.92
C PHE A 509 -1.81 -10.70 5.04
N PHE A 510 -2.56 -11.76 4.73
CA PHE A 510 -3.47 -12.37 5.72
C PHE A 510 -2.77 -13.28 6.72
N ARG A 511 -1.62 -13.88 6.38
CA ARG A 511 -0.95 -14.91 7.20
C ARG A 511 0.25 -14.42 7.96
N ALA A 512 1.06 -13.55 7.36
CA ALA A 512 2.30 -13.08 7.95
C ALA A 512 2.15 -11.69 8.61
N LEU A 513 1.34 -10.81 8.00
CA LEU A 513 1.27 -9.40 8.39
C LEU A 513 -0.05 -9.00 9.06
N LEU A 514 -1.17 -9.69 8.82
CA LEU A 514 -2.44 -9.37 9.47
C LEU A 514 -2.49 -9.76 10.96
N PRO A 515 -1.89 -10.88 11.41
CA PRO A 515 -1.81 -11.21 12.83
C PRO A 515 -0.91 -10.25 13.62
N HIS A 516 -1.33 -9.88 14.83
CA HIS A 516 -0.54 -9.08 15.78
C HIS A 516 0.19 -9.99 16.78
N ASP A 517 0.82 -11.04 16.28
CA ASP A 517 1.44 -12.11 17.07
C ASP A 517 2.96 -11.95 17.28
N ALA A 518 3.56 -10.94 16.67
CA ALA A 518 4.98 -10.61 16.79
C ALA A 518 5.24 -9.14 16.45
N SER A 519 6.45 -8.62 16.68
CA SER A 519 6.80 -7.19 16.47
C SER A 519 6.59 -6.72 15.02
N PRO A 520 6.12 -5.48 14.77
CA PRO A 520 5.97 -4.96 13.41
C PRO A 520 7.27 -5.03 12.61
N VAL A 521 7.14 -5.27 11.30
CA VAL A 521 8.25 -5.29 10.33
C VAL A 521 8.20 -4.08 9.42
N LEU A 522 9.32 -3.70 8.80
CA LEU A 522 9.28 -2.76 7.68
C LEU A 522 8.65 -3.47 6.48
N PHE A 523 7.70 -2.82 5.80
CA PHE A 523 7.00 -3.37 4.66
C PHE A 523 7.05 -2.40 3.50
N ARG A 524 7.80 -2.73 2.45
CA ARG A 524 7.98 -1.88 1.28
C ARG A 524 6.62 -1.71 0.60
N ASN A 525 6.09 -0.49 0.59
CA ASN A 525 4.67 -0.17 0.40
C ASN A 525 4.26 0.25 -1.02
N SER A 526 5.18 0.50 -1.95
CA SER A 526 4.93 0.92 -3.34
C SER A 526 6.09 0.53 -4.24
N ASP A 527 5.88 0.23 -5.53
CA ASP A 527 6.97 -0.04 -6.52
C ASP A 527 8.17 0.91 -6.37
N ASP A 528 9.32 0.49 -6.90
CA ASP A 528 10.60 1.17 -6.72
C ASP A 528 10.49 2.68 -6.96
N PHE A 529 11.16 3.47 -6.14
CA PHE A 529 11.34 4.88 -6.36
C PHE A 529 12.34 5.10 -7.49
N PHE A 530 11.90 5.75 -8.57
CA PHE A 530 12.73 6.05 -9.74
C PHE A 530 13.16 7.53 -9.74
N PRO A 531 14.29 7.87 -9.09
CA PRO A 531 14.72 9.25 -8.90
C PRO A 531 14.91 10.01 -10.21
N ASP A 532 15.45 9.34 -11.24
CA ASP A 532 15.74 9.91 -12.56
C ASP A 532 14.50 10.06 -13.46
N VAL A 533 13.31 9.67 -12.97
CA VAL A 533 12.04 9.81 -13.70
C VAL A 533 11.13 10.79 -12.95
N PRO A 534 11.19 12.11 -13.23
CA PRO A 534 10.46 13.13 -12.47
C PRO A 534 8.94 12.89 -12.39
N SER A 535 8.33 12.36 -13.44
CA SER A 535 6.89 12.04 -13.45
C SER A 535 6.51 10.91 -12.48
N SER A 536 7.48 10.07 -12.08
CA SER A 536 7.24 8.99 -11.12
C SER A 536 7.09 9.51 -9.69
N HIS A 537 7.61 10.70 -9.35
CA HIS A 537 7.66 11.19 -7.97
C HIS A 537 6.26 11.44 -7.39
N VAL A 538 5.39 12.12 -8.15
CA VAL A 538 4.00 12.37 -7.74
C VAL A 538 3.23 11.05 -7.65
N TRP A 539 3.45 10.15 -8.61
CA TRP A 539 2.86 8.82 -8.59
C TRP A 539 3.30 8.01 -7.36
N HIS A 540 4.58 8.09 -6.98
CA HIS A 540 5.15 7.37 -5.84
C HIS A 540 4.49 7.79 -4.52
N VAL A 541 4.36 9.10 -4.30
CA VAL A 541 3.69 9.65 -3.12
C VAL A 541 2.21 9.27 -3.11
N PHE A 542 1.53 9.36 -4.26
CA PHE A 542 0.12 8.99 -4.39
C PHE A 542 -0.10 7.49 -4.15
N ALA A 543 0.69 6.64 -4.79
CA ALA A 543 0.61 5.19 -4.65
C ALA A 543 0.86 4.74 -3.21
N ASN A 544 1.90 5.27 -2.55
CA ASN A 544 2.15 4.99 -1.13
C ASN A 544 0.98 5.39 -0.24
N SER A 545 0.48 6.61 -0.42
CA SER A 545 -0.62 7.16 0.36
C SER A 545 -1.90 6.32 0.21
N MET A 546 -2.21 5.91 -1.02
CA MET A 546 -3.37 5.06 -1.30
C MET A 546 -3.18 3.62 -0.79
N ASN A 547 -1.99 3.04 -0.99
CA ASN A 547 -1.65 1.72 -0.48
C ASN A 547 -1.73 1.66 1.05
N ASN A 548 -1.51 2.79 1.74
CA ASN A 548 -1.66 2.91 3.18
C ASN A 548 -3.09 2.68 3.69
N ILE A 549 -4.12 2.81 2.85
CA ILE A 549 -5.49 2.38 3.21
C ILE A 549 -5.49 0.90 3.58
N TYR A 550 -4.67 0.08 2.92
CA TYR A 550 -4.49 -1.34 3.22
C TYR A 550 -3.42 -1.57 4.28
N SER A 551 -2.19 -1.08 4.07
CA SER A 551 -1.03 -1.46 4.87
C SER A 551 -1.07 -0.93 6.31
N SER A 552 -1.76 0.18 6.58
CA SER A 552 -2.01 0.66 7.96
C SER A 552 -2.83 -0.31 8.82
N ASN A 553 -3.52 -1.28 8.21
CA ASN A 553 -4.29 -2.30 8.92
C ASN A 553 -3.49 -3.57 9.23
N LEU A 554 -2.27 -3.67 8.70
CA LEU A 554 -1.35 -4.77 8.92
C LEU A 554 -0.38 -4.44 10.07
N ASN A 555 0.22 -5.48 10.64
CA ASN A 555 1.25 -5.42 11.65
C ASN A 555 2.63 -5.11 11.03
N CYS A 556 2.73 -3.95 10.39
CA CYS A 556 3.94 -3.46 9.75
C CYS A 556 4.03 -1.93 9.82
N LEU A 557 5.25 -1.42 9.60
CA LEU A 557 5.51 -0.02 9.31
C LEU A 557 5.70 0.11 7.79
N PRO A 558 4.87 0.93 7.10
CA PRO A 558 5.03 1.16 5.67
C PRO A 558 6.38 1.82 5.36
N ASP A 559 7.21 1.11 4.61
CA ASP A 559 8.46 1.61 4.02
C ASP A 559 8.13 2.19 2.64
N TRP A 560 8.29 3.50 2.49
CA TRP A 560 7.98 4.24 1.25
C TRP A 560 9.11 4.15 0.22
N ASP A 561 10.02 3.19 0.39
CA ASP A 561 11.24 3.01 -0.38
C ASP A 561 12.30 4.10 -0.15
N MET A 562 13.48 3.90 -0.74
CA MET A 562 14.59 4.84 -0.72
C MET A 562 14.18 6.22 -1.23
N PHE A 563 14.84 7.25 -0.72
CA PHE A 563 14.84 8.59 -1.31
C PHE A 563 16.22 8.92 -1.88
N GLN A 564 16.29 9.91 -2.75
CA GLN A 564 17.55 10.48 -3.25
C GLN A 564 17.57 11.98 -2.98
N SER A 565 18.65 12.45 -2.36
CA SER A 565 18.96 13.88 -2.22
C SER A 565 19.86 14.32 -3.37
N ALA A 566 19.56 15.50 -3.93
CA ALA A 566 20.33 16.13 -5.00
C ALA A 566 21.67 16.69 -4.53
#